data_AF-A0A0L6HVJ2-F1
#
_entry.id   AF-A0A0L6HVJ2-F1
#
_cell.length_a   1.000
_cell.length_b   1.000
_cell.length_c   1.000
_cell.angle_alpha   90.00
_cell.angle_beta   90.00
_cell.angle_gamma   90.00
#
_symmetry.space_group_name_H-M   'P 1'
#
loop_
_entity.id
_entity.type
_entity.pdbx_description
1 polymer ?
#
loop_
_entity_poly.entity_id
_entity_poly.type
_entity_poly.pdbx_seq_one_letter_code
_entity_poly.pdbx_strand_id
1 'polypeptide(L)'
;MTAELPPDTHAETPVKYETMNVRAIRGLEARTRTKWEADGWEFVSQEQGTLRTELTFRRPKRPVPWKPLAVIGGVLVVAAIIIVVNVALAAGRDAAEPAASDAPSEVAAAEPEPTDEAEETPEPSAAPESVVLTAANNADLAALLTGPQDGPTVEAFASKYAGQTIEFDGSIGAMNTHEGYSTRYDILVPVGDYSETQSSGGPNFQFRDVNITSDLNLIGDVPNTIGVGTNLHIVARVGAYEPNSTLFLLEPVTTQVR
;
A
#
# COMPACT_ATOMS: atom_id res chain seq x y z
N MET A 1 20.64 -17.28 64.20
CA MET A 1 19.21 -17.30 63.85
C MET A 1 18.61 -16.06 64.50
N THR A 2 18.19 -15.00 63.84
CA THR A 2 17.87 -14.72 62.44
C THR A 2 17.96 -13.19 62.32
N ALA A 3 18.71 -12.67 61.36
CA ALA A 3 18.66 -11.25 61.02
C ALA A 3 17.66 -11.10 59.88
N GLU A 4 16.57 -10.39 60.18
CA GLU A 4 15.47 -10.03 59.29
C GLU A 4 15.99 -9.01 58.25
N LEU A 5 15.96 -9.39 56.97
CA LEU A 5 16.23 -8.49 55.84
C LEU A 5 14.94 -7.70 55.53
N PRO A 6 15.00 -6.37 55.35
CA PRO A 6 13.86 -5.62 54.85
C PRO A 6 13.55 -6.02 53.39
N PRO A 7 12.28 -6.03 52.96
CA PRO A 7 11.93 -6.34 51.58
C PRO A 7 12.47 -5.25 50.65
N ASP A 8 13.38 -5.63 49.76
CA ASP A 8 13.82 -4.81 48.63
C ASP A 8 12.59 -4.38 47.84
N THR A 9 12.22 -3.12 48.02
CA THR A 9 11.20 -2.47 47.21
C THR A 9 11.83 -2.16 45.86
N HIS A 10 11.85 -3.16 44.97
CA HIS A 10 12.04 -2.90 43.55
C HIS A 10 10.88 -2.00 43.13
N ALA A 11 11.18 -0.72 42.88
CA ALA A 11 10.26 0.18 42.21
C ALA A 11 10.06 -0.35 40.79
N GLU A 12 9.09 -1.24 40.61
CA GLU A 12 8.61 -1.69 39.31
C GLU A 12 7.95 -0.50 38.62
N THR A 13 8.74 0.26 37.85
CA THR A 13 8.18 1.20 36.88
C THR A 13 7.23 0.42 35.96
N PRO A 14 5.95 0.78 35.87
CA PRO A 14 4.99 0.04 35.07
C PRO A 14 5.40 0.12 33.59
N VAL A 15 5.84 -1.01 33.04
CA VAL A 15 6.13 -1.14 31.61
C VAL A 15 4.81 -0.95 30.86
N LYS A 16 4.75 0.06 29.98
CA LYS A 16 3.58 0.30 29.12
C LYS A 16 3.66 -0.65 27.93
N TYR A 17 2.67 -1.53 27.82
CA TYR A 17 2.56 -2.49 26.72
C TYR A 17 1.61 -1.96 25.64
N GLU A 18 1.99 -2.15 24.39
CA GLU A 18 1.11 -2.01 23.23
C GLU A 18 0.61 -3.39 22.84
N THR A 19 -0.70 -3.57 22.65
CA THR A 19 -1.33 -4.85 22.31
C THR A 19 -1.97 -4.77 20.93
N MET A 20 -1.80 -5.80 20.10
CA MET A 20 -2.34 -5.86 18.74
C MET A 20 -3.00 -7.23 18.50
N ASN A 21 -4.19 -7.20 17.90
CA ASN A 21 -4.91 -8.40 17.49
C ASN A 21 -4.73 -8.65 16.00
N VAL A 22 -4.29 -9.85 15.63
CA VAL A 22 -4.06 -10.27 14.24
C VAL A 22 -4.89 -11.50 13.94
N ARG A 23 -5.68 -11.46 12.85
CA ARG A 23 -6.46 -12.62 12.40
C ARG A 23 -5.66 -13.43 11.41
N ALA A 24 -5.39 -14.70 11.75
CA ALA A 24 -4.71 -15.64 10.89
C ALA A 24 -5.66 -16.76 10.42
N ILE A 25 -5.36 -17.28 9.23
CA ILE A 25 -6.02 -18.48 8.71
C ILE A 25 -5.54 -19.67 9.53
N ARG A 26 -6.49 -20.50 9.99
CA ARG A 26 -6.23 -21.68 10.80
C ARG A 26 -5.22 -22.59 10.10
N GLY A 27 -4.08 -22.87 10.76
CA GLY A 27 -2.97 -23.66 10.21
C GLY A 27 -1.76 -22.86 9.69
N LEU A 28 -1.88 -21.55 9.46
CA LEU A 28 -0.75 -20.66 9.12
C LEU A 28 -0.31 -19.75 10.30
N GLU A 29 -0.81 -20.04 11.49
CA GLU A 29 -0.58 -19.27 12.72
C GLU A 29 0.89 -19.25 13.15
N ALA A 30 1.63 -20.33 12.93
CA ALA A 30 3.05 -20.42 13.29
C ALA A 30 3.91 -19.44 12.48
N ARG A 31 3.64 -19.30 11.17
CA ARG A 31 4.35 -18.33 10.32
C ARG A 31 4.02 -16.89 10.71
N THR A 32 2.77 -16.65 11.07
CA THR A 32 2.31 -15.35 11.57
C THR A 32 3.00 -15.03 12.89
N ARG A 33 3.06 -15.99 13.82
CA ARG A 33 3.75 -15.83 15.11
C ARG A 33 5.25 -15.58 14.94
N THR A 34 5.95 -16.37 14.14
CA THR A 34 7.39 -16.18 13.89
C THR A 34 7.69 -14.82 13.25
N LYS A 35 6.81 -14.35 12.36
CA LYS A 35 6.91 -13.00 11.77
C LYS A 35 6.81 -11.92 12.85
N TRP A 36 5.76 -11.95 13.67
CA TRP A 36 5.53 -10.91 14.69
C TRP A 36 6.53 -10.98 15.85
N GLU A 37 6.98 -12.18 16.23
CA GLU A 37 8.08 -12.36 17.19
C GLU A 37 9.41 -11.80 16.66
N ALA A 38 9.70 -11.95 15.36
CA ALA A 38 10.87 -11.34 14.72
C ALA A 38 10.82 -9.81 14.73
N ASP A 39 9.63 -9.22 14.61
CA ASP A 39 9.38 -7.77 14.72
C ASP A 39 9.39 -7.26 16.18
N GLY A 40 9.71 -8.14 17.14
CA GLY A 40 9.83 -7.83 18.57
C GLY A 40 8.50 -7.75 19.30
N TRP A 41 7.44 -8.33 18.73
CA TRP A 41 6.15 -8.49 19.39
C TRP A 41 6.04 -9.86 20.07
N GLU A 42 5.79 -9.87 21.37
CA GLU A 42 5.56 -11.08 22.15
C GLU A 42 4.15 -11.60 21.93
N PHE A 43 4.01 -12.88 21.61
CA PHE A 43 2.71 -13.53 21.57
C PHE A 43 2.10 -13.63 22.98
N VAL A 44 0.83 -13.23 23.14
CA VAL A 44 0.13 -13.16 24.44
C VAL A 44 -0.97 -14.20 24.56
N SER A 45 -1.87 -14.27 23.58
CA SER A 45 -3.01 -15.18 23.61
C SER A 45 -3.49 -15.52 22.21
N GLN A 46 -4.15 -16.67 22.11
CA GLN A 46 -4.76 -17.15 20.87
C GLN A 46 -6.21 -17.52 21.16
N GLU A 47 -7.15 -16.89 20.47
CA GLU A 47 -8.57 -17.28 20.50
C GLU A 47 -8.89 -18.09 19.23
N GLN A 48 -9.26 -19.36 19.43
CA GLN A 48 -9.56 -20.29 18.34
C GLN A 48 -11.04 -20.21 17.95
N GLY A 49 -11.30 -19.64 16.77
CA GLY A 49 -12.60 -19.74 16.10
C GLY A 49 -12.70 -20.97 15.21
N THR A 50 -13.91 -21.25 14.71
CA THR A 50 -14.17 -22.41 13.84
C THR A 50 -13.45 -22.35 12.48
N LEU A 51 -13.19 -21.14 11.95
CA LEU A 51 -12.56 -20.93 10.63
C LEU A 51 -11.33 -20.01 10.64
N ARG A 52 -11.15 -19.20 11.69
CA ARG A 52 -10.09 -18.20 11.80
C ARG A 52 -9.63 -18.10 13.24
N THR A 53 -8.34 -17.83 13.41
CA THR A 53 -7.70 -17.77 14.72
C THR A 53 -7.21 -16.34 14.97
N GLU A 54 -7.59 -15.77 16.11
CA GLU A 54 -7.14 -14.44 16.51
C GLU A 54 -5.89 -14.60 17.39
N LEU A 55 -4.78 -14.00 16.99
CA LEU A 55 -3.53 -13.96 17.74
C LEU A 55 -3.35 -12.57 18.33
N THR A 56 -3.18 -12.50 19.65
CA THR A 56 -2.89 -11.26 20.38
C THR A 56 -1.39 -11.19 20.61
N PHE A 57 -0.77 -10.07 20.23
CA PHE A 57 0.64 -9.80 20.47
C PHE A 57 0.81 -8.54 21.33
N ARG A 58 1.89 -8.45 22.10
CA ARG A 58 2.26 -7.24 22.84
C ARG A 58 3.72 -6.88 22.66
N ARG A 59 4.08 -5.60 22.77
CA ARG A 59 5.48 -5.16 22.79
C ARG A 59 5.72 -4.15 23.93
N PRO A 60 6.83 -4.27 24.69
CA PRO A 60 7.21 -3.26 25.67
C PRO A 60 7.72 -2.01 24.96
N LYS A 61 7.07 -0.86 25.17
CA LYS A 61 7.55 0.41 24.64
C LYS A 61 8.83 0.81 25.38
N ARG A 62 9.98 0.95 24.69
CA ARG A 62 11.19 1.50 25.31
C ARG A 62 10.87 2.89 25.87
N PRO A 63 11.09 3.14 27.18
CA PRO A 63 10.79 4.43 27.76
C PRO A 63 11.73 5.49 27.18
N VAL A 64 11.16 6.48 26.49
CA VAL A 64 11.87 7.70 26.11
C VAL A 64 12.19 8.46 27.41
N PRO A 65 13.43 8.94 27.63
CA PRO A 65 13.78 9.69 28.84
C PRO A 65 13.13 11.08 28.80
N TRP A 66 11.86 11.16 29.22
CA TRP A 66 11.16 12.42 29.40
C TRP A 66 11.65 13.08 30.69
N LYS A 67 12.30 14.24 30.56
CA LYS A 67 12.44 15.18 31.67
C LYS A 67 11.05 15.73 32.00
N PRO A 68 10.57 15.69 33.25
CA PRO A 68 9.20 16.10 33.55
C PRO A 68 9.11 17.62 33.73
N LEU A 69 8.26 18.28 32.94
CA LEU A 69 7.56 19.48 33.36
C LEU A 69 6.16 19.04 33.80
N ALA A 70 5.90 19.16 35.10
CA ALA A 70 4.62 18.88 35.70
C ALA A 70 3.56 19.86 35.16
N VAL A 71 2.36 19.36 34.87
CA VAL A 71 1.08 19.77 35.48
C VAL A 71 -0.06 18.96 34.83
N ILE A 72 -0.54 17.98 35.62
CA ILE A 72 -1.94 17.66 35.97
C ILE A 72 -3.02 17.87 34.89
N GLY A 73 -3.70 16.78 34.53
CA GLY A 73 -5.14 16.85 34.30
C GLY A 73 -5.70 15.96 33.18
N GLY A 74 -5.94 14.68 33.50
CA GLY A 74 -7.16 14.01 33.03
C GLY A 74 -7.08 13.18 31.75
N VAL A 75 -7.55 11.94 31.91
CA VAL A 75 -8.00 10.97 30.88
C VAL A 75 -6.91 10.10 30.25
N LEU A 76 -6.68 8.96 30.92
CA LEU A 76 -6.13 7.75 30.33
C LEU A 76 -7.09 7.26 29.23
N VAL A 77 -6.82 7.61 27.97
CA VAL A 77 -7.43 6.93 26.82
C VAL A 77 -6.64 5.65 26.57
N VAL A 78 -7.19 4.52 27.02
CA VAL A 78 -6.77 3.19 26.59
C VAL A 78 -7.28 3.02 25.15
N ALA A 79 -6.43 3.33 24.17
CA ALA A 79 -6.73 3.05 22.78
C ALA A 79 -6.51 1.55 22.50
N ALA A 80 -7.58 0.77 22.60
CA ALA A 80 -7.63 -0.56 22.02
C ALA A 80 -7.88 -0.41 20.51
N ILE A 81 -6.83 -0.53 19.69
CA ILE A 81 -6.98 -0.53 18.23
C ILE A 81 -7.29 -1.97 17.79
N ILE A 82 -8.55 -2.21 17.41
CA ILE A 82 -8.99 -3.48 16.81
C ILE A 82 -8.75 -3.38 15.31
N ILE A 83 -7.67 -3.99 14.80
CA ILE A 83 -7.43 -4.11 13.35
C ILE A 83 -8.00 -5.43 12.86
N VAL A 84 -9.13 -5.38 12.14
CA VAL A 84 -9.73 -6.54 11.50
C VAL A 84 -9.15 -6.72 10.09
N VAL A 85 -8.13 -7.57 9.96
CA VAL A 85 -7.62 -7.98 8.65
C VAL A 85 -8.46 -9.15 8.12
N ASN A 86 -9.22 -8.91 7.03
CA ASN A 86 -9.89 -9.98 6.27
C ASN A 86 -8.97 -10.40 5.11
N VAL A 87 -8.23 -11.49 5.28
CA VAL A 87 -7.52 -12.13 4.16
C VAL A 87 -8.53 -12.95 3.36
N ALA A 88 -8.98 -12.44 2.21
CA ALA A 88 -9.72 -13.19 1.21
C ALA A 88 -8.78 -13.50 0.05
N LEU A 89 -8.16 -14.68 0.08
CA LEU A 89 -7.46 -15.23 -1.08
C LEU A 89 -8.49 -15.91 -1.96
N ALA A 90 -8.75 -15.33 -3.13
CA ALA A 90 -9.42 -15.97 -4.24
C ALA A 90 -8.51 -17.06 -4.80
N ALA A 91 -8.62 -18.27 -4.25
CA ALA A 91 -8.16 -19.48 -4.91
C ALA A 91 -9.33 -20.01 -5.74
N GLY A 92 -9.10 -20.09 -7.06
CA GLY A 92 -10.03 -20.68 -8.01
C GLY A 92 -10.50 -22.05 -7.55
N ARG A 93 -11.80 -22.26 -7.62
CA ARG A 93 -12.40 -23.59 -7.64
C ARG A 93 -12.01 -24.20 -8.98
N ASP A 94 -11.27 -25.30 -8.94
CA ASP A 94 -11.74 -26.56 -9.49
C ASP A 94 -10.88 -27.68 -8.92
N ALA A 95 -11.48 -28.44 -8.01
CA ALA A 95 -10.98 -29.73 -7.56
C ALA A 95 -12.18 -30.68 -7.60
N ALA A 96 -12.36 -31.35 -8.73
CA ALA A 96 -13.02 -32.64 -8.78
C ALA A 96 -11.90 -33.68 -9.01
N GLU A 97 -11.79 -34.58 -8.05
CA GLU A 97 -10.79 -35.67 -7.98
C GLU A 97 -11.26 -36.90 -8.80
N PRO A 98 -10.57 -38.06 -8.78
CA PRO A 98 -9.84 -38.65 -9.92
C PRO A 98 -10.48 -39.96 -10.45
N ALA A 99 -9.95 -40.55 -11.54
CA ALA A 99 -9.67 -42.01 -11.68
C ALA A 99 -9.34 -42.47 -13.12
N ALA A 100 -8.34 -43.37 -13.21
CA ALA A 100 -8.09 -44.48 -14.17
C ALA A 100 -7.92 -44.17 -15.68
N SER A 101 -6.75 -44.38 -16.29
CA SER A 101 -6.12 -45.65 -16.74
C SER A 101 -6.85 -46.36 -17.89
N ASP A 102 -6.38 -46.21 -19.14
CA ASP A 102 -5.71 -47.28 -19.93
C ASP A 102 -5.20 -46.75 -21.30
N ALA A 103 -4.20 -47.41 -21.87
CA ALA A 103 -3.61 -47.18 -23.20
C ALA A 103 -4.15 -48.23 -24.22
N PRO A 104 -3.59 -48.43 -25.45
CA PRO A 104 -3.25 -47.53 -26.57
C PRO A 104 -3.87 -47.98 -27.94
N SER A 105 -3.53 -47.28 -29.03
CA SER A 105 -3.34 -47.77 -30.43
C SER A 105 -4.34 -47.40 -31.55
N GLU A 106 -3.75 -46.73 -32.56
CA GLU A 106 -3.79 -46.95 -34.02
C GLU A 106 -4.94 -46.51 -34.97
N VAL A 107 -4.47 -45.83 -36.03
CA VAL A 107 -4.88 -45.67 -37.45
C VAL A 107 -6.16 -44.93 -37.92
N ALA A 108 -5.86 -43.97 -38.81
CA ALA A 108 -6.40 -43.75 -40.16
C ALA A 108 -7.67 -42.90 -40.35
N ALA A 109 -7.40 -41.73 -40.96
CA ALA A 109 -8.05 -41.17 -42.16
C ALA A 109 -9.57 -40.88 -42.13
N ALA A 110 -9.91 -39.58 -42.17
CA ALA A 110 -10.54 -38.95 -43.35
C ALA A 110 -10.97 -37.51 -43.00
N GLU A 111 -10.51 -36.55 -43.81
CA GLU A 111 -11.18 -35.26 -44.04
C GLU A 111 -12.56 -35.53 -44.65
N PRO A 112 -13.60 -34.70 -44.38
CA PRO A 112 -13.68 -33.41 -45.08
C PRO A 112 -14.23 -32.25 -44.23
N GLU A 113 -13.75 -31.03 -44.53
CA GLU A 113 -14.44 -29.74 -44.34
C GLU A 113 -15.86 -29.75 -44.97
N PRO A 114 -16.86 -28.93 -44.55
CA PRO A 114 -16.71 -27.47 -44.46
C PRO A 114 -17.62 -26.70 -43.47
N THR A 115 -17.45 -25.37 -43.50
CA THR A 115 -18.40 -24.29 -43.13
C THR A 115 -18.04 -23.56 -41.83
N ASP A 116 -17.05 -22.67 -41.93
CA ASP A 116 -16.88 -21.53 -41.03
C ASP A 116 -18.09 -20.60 -41.17
N GLU A 117 -19.03 -20.73 -40.24
CA GLU A 117 -20.02 -19.71 -39.96
C GLU A 117 -19.32 -18.63 -39.13
N ALA A 118 -19.09 -17.48 -39.76
CA ALA A 118 -18.44 -16.33 -39.13
C ALA A 118 -19.30 -15.83 -37.97
N GLU A 119 -18.99 -16.26 -36.75
CA GLU A 119 -19.42 -15.61 -35.52
C GLU A 119 -18.75 -14.23 -35.46
N GLU A 120 -19.56 -13.18 -35.66
CA GLU A 120 -19.20 -11.80 -35.40
C GLU A 120 -18.72 -11.69 -33.93
N THR A 121 -17.40 -11.61 -33.77
CA THR A 121 -16.78 -11.16 -32.53
C THR A 121 -17.33 -9.77 -32.22
N PRO A 122 -17.94 -9.53 -31.05
CA PRO A 122 -18.33 -8.18 -30.67
C PRO A 122 -17.05 -7.34 -30.59
N GLU A 123 -16.96 -6.33 -31.45
CA GLU A 123 -15.90 -5.33 -31.39
C GLU A 123 -15.82 -4.78 -29.96
N PRO A 124 -14.62 -4.71 -29.35
CA PRO A 124 -14.46 -4.07 -28.06
C PRO A 124 -14.85 -2.60 -28.21
N SER A 125 -15.98 -2.26 -27.59
CA SER A 125 -16.48 -0.91 -27.38
C SER A 125 -15.32 0.01 -27.00
N ALA A 126 -14.99 0.95 -27.90
CA ALA A 126 -13.94 1.93 -27.70
C ALA A 126 -14.20 2.68 -26.38
N ALA A 127 -13.28 2.54 -25.43
CA ALA A 127 -13.26 3.33 -24.21
C ALA A 127 -13.26 4.83 -24.58
N PRO A 128 -13.99 5.70 -23.85
CA PRO A 128 -14.00 7.12 -24.16
C PRO A 128 -12.58 7.67 -24.09
N GLU A 129 -12.16 8.41 -25.12
CA GLU A 129 -10.88 9.12 -25.15
C GLU A 129 -10.81 10.08 -23.97
N SER A 130 -10.09 9.69 -22.92
CA SER A 130 -9.87 10.55 -21.76
C SER A 130 -8.88 11.65 -22.15
N VAL A 131 -9.34 12.90 -22.23
CA VAL A 131 -8.49 14.06 -22.49
C VAL A 131 -7.51 14.23 -21.32
N VAL A 132 -6.22 14.41 -21.63
CA VAL A 132 -5.19 14.69 -20.62
C VAL A 132 -5.29 16.15 -20.16
N LEU A 133 -5.44 16.33 -18.86
CA LEU A 133 -5.53 17.64 -18.21
C LEU A 133 -4.13 18.16 -17.90
N THR A 134 -3.86 19.40 -18.27
CA THR A 134 -2.61 20.13 -17.99
C THR A 134 -2.92 21.42 -17.24
N ALA A 135 -1.93 22.00 -16.57
CA ALA A 135 -2.10 23.32 -15.94
C ALA A 135 -2.54 24.41 -16.94
N ALA A 136 -2.22 24.25 -18.23
CA ALA A 136 -2.59 25.19 -19.29
C ALA A 136 -4.07 25.09 -19.71
N ASN A 137 -4.65 23.88 -19.65
CA ASN A 137 -6.02 23.64 -20.12
C ASN A 137 -7.05 23.47 -18.99
N ASN A 138 -6.60 23.39 -17.72
CA ASN A 138 -7.46 23.19 -16.56
C ASN A 138 -7.04 24.09 -15.39
N ALA A 139 -7.89 25.07 -15.05
CA ALA A 139 -7.62 26.03 -13.99
C ALA A 139 -7.62 25.41 -12.59
N ASP A 140 -8.42 24.36 -12.35
CA ASP A 140 -8.46 23.67 -11.06
C ASP A 140 -7.15 22.90 -10.83
N LEU A 141 -6.60 22.28 -11.87
CA LEU A 141 -5.30 21.60 -11.81
C LEU A 141 -4.18 22.62 -11.60
N ALA A 142 -4.19 23.75 -12.32
CA ALA A 142 -3.23 24.83 -12.10
C ALA A 142 -3.25 25.34 -10.65
N ALA A 143 -4.45 25.54 -10.08
CA ALA A 143 -4.61 25.94 -8.69
C ALA A 143 -4.15 24.83 -7.72
N LEU A 144 -4.42 23.57 -8.02
CA LEU A 144 -3.96 22.44 -7.22
C LEU A 144 -2.42 22.38 -7.18
N LEU A 145 -1.75 22.46 -8.33
CA LEU A 145 -0.29 22.30 -8.45
C LEU A 145 0.50 23.41 -7.74
N THR A 146 -0.11 24.59 -7.56
CA THR A 146 0.50 25.73 -6.82
C THR A 146 -0.09 25.90 -5.42
N GLY A 147 -1.04 25.04 -5.05
CA GLY A 147 -1.87 25.15 -3.87
C GLY A 147 -1.23 24.56 -2.61
N PRO A 148 -2.01 24.44 -1.52
CA PRO A 148 -1.57 23.80 -0.29
C PRO A 148 -1.37 22.29 -0.45
N GLN A 149 -0.67 21.68 0.50
CA GLN A 149 -0.41 20.24 0.51
C GLN A 149 -1.66 19.39 0.85
N ASP A 150 -2.60 19.97 1.58
CA ASP A 150 -3.78 19.32 2.11
C ASP A 150 -5.01 20.25 2.10
N GLY A 151 -6.12 19.73 2.59
CA GLY A 151 -7.33 20.49 2.86
C GLY A 151 -8.44 20.31 1.82
N PRO A 152 -9.54 21.06 1.98
CA PRO A 152 -10.78 20.81 1.25
C PRO A 152 -10.66 21.04 -0.26
N THR A 153 -9.76 21.93 -0.70
CA THR A 153 -9.50 22.15 -2.13
C THR A 153 -8.87 20.91 -2.78
N VAL A 154 -7.95 20.25 -2.07
CA VAL A 154 -7.28 19.03 -2.53
C VAL A 154 -8.28 17.87 -2.60
N GLU A 155 -9.10 17.71 -1.56
CA GLU A 155 -10.16 16.69 -1.50
C GLU A 155 -11.23 16.89 -2.59
N ALA A 156 -11.65 18.14 -2.81
CA ALA A 156 -12.60 18.48 -3.86
C ALA A 156 -12.03 18.17 -5.25
N PHE A 157 -10.75 18.46 -5.49
CA PHE A 157 -10.09 18.12 -6.76
C PHE A 157 -10.04 16.61 -6.97
N ALA A 158 -9.58 15.84 -5.98
CA ALA A 158 -9.51 14.38 -6.07
C ALA A 158 -10.88 13.77 -6.39
N SER A 159 -11.93 14.25 -5.72
CA SER A 159 -13.30 13.77 -5.94
C SER A 159 -13.84 14.13 -7.33
N LYS A 160 -13.58 15.37 -7.79
CA LYS A 160 -14.09 15.88 -9.07
C LYS A 160 -13.39 15.24 -10.28
N TYR A 161 -12.09 14.98 -10.15
CA TYR A 161 -11.25 14.51 -11.25
C TYR A 161 -10.83 13.04 -11.11
N ALA A 162 -11.41 12.27 -10.17
CA ALA A 162 -11.14 10.85 -10.01
C ALA A 162 -11.19 10.09 -11.34
N GLY A 163 -10.15 9.31 -11.62
CA GLY A 163 -9.96 8.55 -12.86
C GLY A 163 -9.57 9.37 -14.09
N GLN A 164 -9.58 10.70 -14.03
CA GLN A 164 -9.08 11.55 -15.12
C GLN A 164 -7.55 11.52 -15.17
N THR A 165 -7.01 11.68 -16.37
CA THR A 165 -5.56 11.73 -16.58
C THR A 165 -5.08 13.18 -16.47
N ILE A 166 -4.07 13.42 -15.65
CA ILE A 166 -3.38 14.70 -15.49
C ILE A 166 -1.94 14.58 -15.95
N GLU A 167 -1.37 15.70 -16.39
CA GLU A 167 0.02 15.83 -16.79
C GLU A 167 0.67 17.01 -16.07
N PHE A 168 1.84 16.76 -15.49
CA PHE A 168 2.63 17.76 -14.77
C PHE A 168 4.09 17.31 -14.67
N ASP A 169 4.97 18.27 -14.37
CA ASP A 169 6.36 17.99 -14.02
C ASP A 169 6.49 17.82 -12.50
N GLY A 170 7.25 16.81 -12.08
CA GLY A 170 7.51 16.50 -10.68
C GLY A 170 8.89 15.92 -10.46
N SER A 171 9.14 15.45 -9.25
CA SER A 171 10.40 14.79 -8.89
C SER A 171 10.17 13.67 -7.89
N ILE A 172 11.16 12.80 -7.69
CA ILE A 172 11.13 11.81 -6.61
C ILE A 172 11.60 12.48 -5.33
N GLY A 173 10.67 12.81 -4.44
CA GLY A 173 10.96 13.44 -3.14
C GLY A 173 11.33 12.41 -2.07
N ALA A 174 10.69 11.25 -2.11
CA ALA A 174 10.98 10.11 -1.23
C ALA A 174 10.63 8.81 -1.96
N MET A 175 11.32 7.72 -1.61
CA MET A 175 11.07 6.40 -2.16
C MET A 175 11.34 5.36 -1.07
N ASN A 176 10.31 4.60 -0.71
CA ASN A 176 10.40 3.53 0.28
C ASN A 176 9.88 2.23 -0.32
N THR A 177 10.31 1.09 0.21
CA THR A 177 9.73 -0.20 -0.14
C THR A 177 8.29 -0.30 0.38
N HIS A 178 7.38 -0.75 -0.48
CA HIS A 178 6.00 -1.00 -0.09
C HIS A 178 5.94 -2.26 0.77
N GLU A 179 5.41 -2.18 1.99
CA GLU A 179 5.15 -3.34 2.89
C GLU A 179 6.29 -4.39 3.01
N GLY A 180 7.55 -3.99 2.81
CA GLY A 180 8.72 -4.88 2.85
C GLY A 180 9.02 -5.65 1.56
N TYR A 181 8.29 -5.41 0.47
CA TYR A 181 8.65 -5.90 -0.86
C TYR A 181 9.98 -5.27 -1.33
N SER A 182 10.85 -6.04 -1.99
CA SER A 182 12.14 -5.54 -2.46
C SER A 182 12.07 -4.77 -3.77
N THR A 183 10.96 -4.88 -4.50
CA THR A 183 10.80 -4.37 -5.87
C THR A 183 9.55 -3.49 -6.06
N ARG A 184 8.76 -3.29 -5.01
CA ARG A 184 7.56 -2.46 -5.02
C ARG A 184 7.79 -1.28 -4.10
N TYR A 185 7.37 -0.10 -4.51
CA TYR A 185 7.73 1.14 -3.87
C TYR A 185 6.53 2.05 -3.64
N ASP A 186 6.60 2.80 -2.56
CA ASP A 186 5.81 3.99 -2.31
C ASP A 186 6.69 5.21 -2.60
N ILE A 187 6.34 5.94 -3.65
CA ILE A 187 7.13 7.03 -4.21
C ILE A 187 6.37 8.33 -3.98
N LEU A 188 6.95 9.24 -3.20
CA LEU A 188 6.44 10.59 -3.04
C LEU A 188 6.90 11.45 -4.22
N VAL A 189 5.96 12.16 -4.82
CA VAL A 189 6.16 12.94 -6.03
C VAL A 189 5.82 14.42 -5.80
N PRO A 190 6.75 15.23 -5.27
CA PRO A 190 6.55 16.68 -5.21
C PRO A 190 6.41 17.27 -6.61
N VAL A 191 5.62 18.35 -6.71
CA VAL A 191 5.48 19.12 -7.95
C VAL A 191 6.79 19.86 -8.26
N GLY A 192 7.15 19.93 -9.53
CA GLY A 192 8.35 20.61 -10.02
C GLY A 192 9.66 19.86 -9.78
N ASP A 193 10.76 20.55 -10.10
CA ASP A 193 12.10 19.99 -9.99
C ASP A 193 12.49 19.77 -8.53
N TYR A 194 13.34 18.76 -8.29
CA TYR A 194 13.78 18.39 -6.97
C TYR A 194 14.55 19.52 -6.28
N SER A 195 14.18 19.81 -5.03
CA SER A 195 14.88 20.75 -4.17
C SER A 195 14.82 20.29 -2.72
N GLU A 196 15.97 20.35 -2.04
CA GLU A 196 16.05 20.07 -0.59
C GLU A 196 15.57 21.24 0.27
N THR A 197 15.43 22.43 -0.32
CA THR A 197 15.21 23.69 0.43
C THR A 197 13.97 24.46 0.00
N GLN A 198 13.36 24.09 -1.13
CA GLN A 198 12.21 24.77 -1.70
C GLN A 198 11.11 23.78 -2.01
N SER A 199 9.86 24.18 -1.78
CA SER A 199 8.68 23.45 -2.23
C SER A 199 8.01 24.25 -3.36
N SER A 200 7.63 23.57 -4.43
CA SER A 200 6.89 24.18 -5.54
C SER A 200 5.39 24.31 -5.27
N GLY A 201 4.93 23.89 -4.09
CA GLY A 201 3.51 23.77 -3.75
C GLY A 201 2.91 22.42 -4.16
N GLY A 202 1.58 22.36 -4.11
CA GLY A 202 0.79 21.20 -4.48
C GLY A 202 0.67 20.13 -3.39
N PRO A 203 -0.24 19.17 -3.57
CA PRO A 203 -0.48 18.10 -2.62
C PRO A 203 0.69 17.11 -2.56
N ASN A 204 0.71 16.27 -1.51
CA ASN A 204 1.66 15.18 -1.41
C ASN A 204 1.28 14.04 -2.36
N PHE A 205 1.56 14.18 -3.65
CA PHE A 205 1.29 13.12 -4.62
C PHE A 205 2.10 11.87 -4.32
N GLN A 206 1.50 10.70 -4.50
CA GLN A 206 2.15 9.42 -4.28
C GLN A 206 1.76 8.42 -5.36
N PHE A 207 2.78 7.76 -5.93
CA PHE A 207 2.61 6.45 -6.55
C PHE A 207 2.80 5.40 -5.48
N ARG A 208 1.76 4.61 -5.23
CA ARG A 208 1.74 3.61 -4.16
C ARG A 208 1.86 2.22 -4.76
N ASP A 209 2.65 1.37 -4.12
CA ASP A 209 2.79 -0.04 -4.49
C ASP A 209 3.16 -0.24 -5.98
N VAL A 210 4.12 0.53 -6.48
CA VAL A 210 4.56 0.49 -7.88
C VAL A 210 5.92 -0.19 -8.04
N ASN A 211 6.06 -1.01 -9.08
CA ASN A 211 7.35 -1.49 -9.55
C ASN A 211 7.93 -0.53 -10.59
N ILE A 212 9.22 -0.22 -10.44
CA ILE A 212 9.93 0.73 -11.32
C ILE A 212 9.89 0.29 -12.80
N THR A 213 10.02 -1.01 -13.05
CA THR A 213 10.17 -1.55 -14.42
C THR A 213 8.86 -1.86 -15.10
N SER A 214 7.80 -2.22 -14.36
CA SER A 214 6.53 -2.64 -14.95
C SER A 214 5.38 -1.65 -14.77
N ASP A 215 5.40 -0.83 -13.70
CA ASP A 215 4.21 -0.07 -13.30
C ASP A 215 4.39 1.43 -13.56
N LEU A 216 5.61 1.96 -13.46
CA LEU A 216 5.87 3.38 -13.74
C LEU A 216 5.75 3.76 -15.21
N ASN A 217 5.77 2.78 -16.13
CA ASN A 217 5.71 3.01 -17.57
C ASN A 217 6.76 4.06 -18.02
N LEU A 218 8.02 3.84 -17.61
CA LEU A 218 9.14 4.71 -17.95
C LEU A 218 9.40 4.67 -19.45
N ILE A 219 9.47 5.84 -20.09
CA ILE A 219 9.73 6.01 -21.52
C ILE A 219 10.95 6.90 -21.78
N GLY A 220 11.47 6.84 -23.01
CA GLY A 220 12.62 7.64 -23.45
C GLY A 220 13.96 6.99 -23.09
N ASP A 221 14.94 7.81 -22.69
CA ASP A 221 16.24 7.33 -22.20
C ASP A 221 16.09 6.89 -20.73
N VAL A 222 15.72 5.62 -20.54
CA VAL A 222 15.43 5.07 -19.21
C VAL A 222 16.73 4.66 -18.51
N PRO A 223 17.09 5.29 -17.38
CA PRO A 223 18.29 4.93 -16.64
C PRO A 223 18.13 3.55 -15.98
N ASN A 224 19.25 2.88 -15.70
CA ASN A 224 19.24 1.60 -14.97
C ASN A 224 18.63 1.70 -13.56
N THR A 225 18.65 2.89 -12.96
CA THR A 225 18.12 3.16 -11.63
C THR A 225 17.52 4.56 -11.58
N ILE A 226 16.42 4.71 -10.86
CA ILE A 226 15.83 5.99 -10.44
C ILE A 226 15.75 6.02 -8.91
N GLY A 227 15.71 7.22 -8.34
CA GLY A 227 15.63 7.40 -6.89
C GLY A 227 15.38 8.85 -6.50
N VAL A 228 15.46 9.13 -5.20
CA VAL A 228 15.30 10.50 -4.67
C VAL A 228 16.21 11.46 -5.43
N GLY A 229 15.65 12.60 -5.85
CA GLY A 229 16.35 13.58 -6.68
C GLY A 229 16.09 13.48 -8.18
N THR A 230 15.45 12.40 -8.66
CA THR A 230 15.15 12.24 -10.09
C THR A 230 13.99 13.15 -10.49
N ASN A 231 14.18 14.01 -11.49
CA ASN A 231 13.13 14.82 -12.08
C ASN A 231 12.36 14.05 -13.14
N LEU A 232 11.04 14.21 -13.15
CA LEU A 232 10.11 13.43 -13.96
C LEU A 232 9.13 14.35 -14.70
N HIS A 233 8.84 14.01 -15.94
CA HIS A 233 7.61 14.41 -16.61
C HIS A 233 6.59 13.29 -16.40
N ILE A 234 5.40 13.63 -15.91
CA ILE A 234 4.44 12.65 -15.39
C ILE A 234 3.09 12.82 -16.07
N VAL A 235 2.56 11.71 -16.58
CA VAL A 235 1.16 11.55 -16.94
C VAL A 235 0.57 10.47 -16.05
N ALA A 236 -0.45 10.81 -15.26
CA ALA A 236 -1.00 9.91 -14.26
C ALA A 236 -2.52 10.07 -14.13
N ARG A 237 -3.21 8.99 -13.76
CA ARG A 237 -4.62 9.03 -13.41
C ARG A 237 -4.78 9.49 -11.97
N VAL A 238 -5.74 10.38 -11.75
CA VAL A 238 -6.13 10.88 -10.43
C VAL A 238 -6.79 9.74 -9.64
N GLY A 239 -6.19 9.38 -8.51
CA GLY A 239 -6.74 8.43 -7.55
C GLY A 239 -7.48 9.12 -6.41
N ALA A 240 -7.38 8.54 -5.22
CA ALA A 240 -8.02 9.06 -4.00
C ALA A 240 -7.09 10.02 -3.23
N TYR A 241 -7.70 10.97 -2.51
CA TYR A 241 -7.01 11.74 -1.48
C TYR A 241 -7.31 11.16 -0.09
N GLU A 242 -6.27 10.96 0.71
CA GLU A 242 -6.34 10.39 2.06
C GLU A 242 -6.12 11.48 3.11
N PRO A 243 -7.18 12.01 3.76
CA PRO A 243 -7.05 13.16 4.65
C PRO A 243 -6.24 12.87 5.92
N ASN A 244 -6.18 11.61 6.37
CA ASN A 244 -5.44 11.23 7.57
C ASN A 244 -3.92 11.19 7.36
N SER A 245 -3.48 10.78 6.16
CA SER A 245 -2.07 10.71 5.77
C SER A 245 -1.63 11.93 4.96
N THR A 246 -2.58 12.76 4.52
CA THR A 246 -2.40 13.89 3.59
C THR A 246 -1.84 13.48 2.22
N LEU A 247 -2.01 12.21 1.84
CA LEU A 247 -1.48 11.66 0.59
C LEU A 247 -2.52 11.77 -0.53
N PHE A 248 -2.07 12.20 -1.70
CA PHE A 248 -2.86 12.22 -2.92
C PHE A 248 -2.38 11.09 -3.84
N LEU A 249 -3.18 10.04 -3.96
CA LEU A 249 -2.80 8.88 -4.76
C LEU A 249 -2.97 9.16 -6.24
N LEU A 250 -1.95 8.77 -6.99
CA LEU A 250 -1.94 8.79 -8.45
C LEU A 250 -1.61 7.38 -8.96
N GLU A 251 -2.14 7.04 -10.12
CA GLU A 251 -1.77 5.85 -10.86
C GLU A 251 -0.94 6.27 -12.08
N PRO A 252 0.33 5.86 -12.19
CA PRO A 252 1.18 6.23 -13.31
C PRO A 252 0.63 5.68 -14.63
N VAL A 253 0.50 6.55 -15.64
CA VAL A 253 0.15 6.16 -17.01
C VAL A 253 1.41 6.12 -17.87
N THR A 254 2.19 7.21 -17.85
CA THR A 254 3.54 7.27 -18.40
C THR A 254 4.39 8.17 -17.53
N THR A 255 5.67 7.83 -17.41
CA THR A 255 6.66 8.67 -16.74
C THR A 255 7.91 8.78 -17.60
N GLN A 256 8.56 9.94 -17.58
CA GLN A 256 9.78 10.17 -18.35
C GLN A 256 10.79 10.92 -17.48
N VAL A 257 12.03 10.46 -17.46
CA VAL A 257 13.13 11.16 -16.77
C VAL A 257 13.51 12.41 -17.56
N ARG A 258 13.72 13.53 -16.86
CA ARG A 258 14.06 14.84 -17.42
C ARG A 258 15.53 15.21 -17.19
#